data_AF-A0A357TKE7-F1
#
_entry.id   AF-A0A357TKE7-F1
#
_cell.length_a   1.000
_cell.length_b   1.000
_cell.length_c   1.000
_cell.angle_alpha   90.00
_cell.angle_beta   90.00
_cell.angle_gamma   90.00
#
_symmetry.space_group_name_H-M   'P 1'
#
loop_
_entity.id
_entity.type
_entity.pdbx_description
1 polymer ?
#
loop_
_entity_poly.entity_id
_entity_poly.type
_entity_poly.pdbx_seq_one_letter_code
_entity_poly.pdbx_strand_id
1 'polypeptide(L)' 'MEHKSTTPAAQSVQPAPYAAGTGSAPLLNREAEFACMSYRERLALKHSDPDTYRRLREK' A
#
# COMPACT_ATOMS: atom_id res chain seq x y z
N MET A 1 -3.61 -60.13 10.07
CA MET A 1 -2.78 -58.92 10.01
C MET A 1 -3.54 -57.90 9.19
N GLU A 2 -4.11 -56.90 9.88
CA GLU A 2 -4.89 -55.83 9.25
C GLU A 2 -3.94 -54.77 8.71
N HIS A 3 -4.09 -54.39 7.45
CA HIS A 3 -3.49 -53.16 6.93
C HIS A 3 -4.64 -52.19 6.61
N LYS A 4 -5.00 -51.38 7.61
CA LYS A 4 -5.93 -50.26 7.46
C LYS A 4 -5.18 -49.16 6.70
N SER A 5 -5.42 -49.08 5.39
CA SER A 5 -4.96 -47.97 4.57
C SER A 5 -5.80 -46.74 4.91
N THR A 6 -5.30 -45.90 5.82
CA THR A 6 -5.88 -44.59 6.10
C THR A 6 -5.65 -43.67 4.90
N THR A 7 -6.69 -43.47 4.10
CA THR A 7 -6.75 -42.43 3.08
C THR A 7 -6.62 -41.05 3.74
N PRO A 8 -5.69 -40.16 3.35
CA PRO A 8 -5.69 -38.78 3.83
C PRO A 8 -6.89 -38.06 3.21
N ALA A 9 -7.75 -37.49 4.04
CA ALA A 9 -8.88 -36.69 3.61
C ALA A 9 -8.38 -35.51 2.75
N ALA A 10 -8.86 -35.44 1.50
CA ALA A 10 -8.63 -34.31 0.62
C ALA A 10 -9.26 -33.06 1.25
N GLN A 11 -8.44 -32.22 1.87
CA GLN A 11 -8.89 -30.92 2.37
C GLN A 11 -9.30 -30.07 1.18
N SER A 12 -10.57 -29.65 1.15
CA SER A 12 -11.09 -28.70 0.17
C SER A 12 -10.45 -27.34 0.43
N VAL A 13 -9.36 -27.04 -0.28
CA VAL A 13 -8.77 -25.70 -0.27
C VAL A 13 -9.70 -24.78 -1.04
N GLN A 14 -10.66 -24.16 -0.35
CA GLN A 14 -11.42 -23.05 -0.90
C GLN A 14 -10.42 -21.91 -1.15
N PRO A 15 -10.24 -21.43 -2.39
CA PRO A 15 -9.38 -20.27 -2.63
C PRO A 15 -9.95 -19.08 -1.86
N ALA A 16 -9.09 -18.34 -1.17
CA ALA A 16 -9.51 -17.16 -0.44
C ALA A 16 -10.28 -16.23 -1.38
N PRO A 17 -11.41 -15.64 -0.94
CA PRO A 17 -12.12 -14.68 -1.75
C PRO A 17 -11.13 -13.56 -2.07
N TYR A 18 -10.78 -13.42 -3.34
CA TYR A 18 -9.93 -12.34 -3.83
C TYR A 18 -10.48 -11.05 -3.19
N ALA A 19 -9.62 -10.31 -2.50
CA ALA A 19 -10.01 -9.09 -1.82
C ALA A 19 -10.55 -8.10 -2.85
N ALA A 20 -11.86 -8.14 -3.07
CA ALA A 20 -12.58 -7.13 -3.81
C ALA A 20 -12.62 -5.89 -2.92
N GLY A 21 -11.83 -4.89 -3.28
CA GLY A 21 -11.94 -3.56 -2.69
C GLY A 21 -10.74 -3.14 -1.84
N THR A 22 -9.68 -2.72 -2.50
CA THR A 22 -9.06 -1.44 -2.12
C THR A 22 -8.90 -0.64 -3.41
N GLY A 23 -10.03 -0.22 -4.00
CA GLY A 23 -9.97 0.92 -4.89
C GLY A 23 -9.39 2.05 -4.06
N SER A 24 -8.13 2.39 -4.29
CA SER A 24 -7.44 3.47 -3.59
C SER A 24 -8.28 4.71 -3.80
N ALA A 25 -9.09 5.07 -2.80
CA ALA A 25 -9.59 6.43 -2.73
C ALA A 25 -8.34 7.32 -2.82
N PRO A 26 -8.28 8.30 -3.74
CA PRO A 26 -7.21 9.28 -3.68
C PRO A 26 -7.49 10.07 -2.40
N LEU A 27 -7.01 9.58 -1.27
CA LEU A 27 -6.99 10.32 -0.04
C LEU A 27 -5.94 11.39 -0.26
N LEU A 28 -6.45 12.52 -0.73
CA LEU A 28 -5.87 13.85 -0.90
C LEU A 28 -5.35 14.36 0.45
N ASN A 29 -4.51 13.58 1.12
CA ASN A 29 -3.78 14.05 2.28
C ASN A 29 -2.51 14.69 1.73
N ARG A 30 -2.58 16.00 1.54
CA ARG A 30 -1.46 16.80 1.06
C ARG A 30 -0.22 16.73 1.98
N GLU A 31 -0.39 16.30 3.23
CA GLU A 31 0.73 16.00 4.13
C GLU A 31 1.40 14.67 3.75
N ALA A 32 0.63 13.68 3.32
CA ALA A 32 1.14 12.44 2.73
C ALA A 32 1.90 12.73 1.43
N GLU A 33 1.53 13.74 0.64
CA GLU A 33 2.32 14.13 -0.53
C GLU A 33 3.74 14.57 -0.11
N PHE A 34 3.89 15.41 0.92
CA PHE A 34 5.21 15.85 1.37
C PHE A 34 6.01 14.76 2.10
N ALA A 35 5.32 13.89 2.85
CA ALA A 35 5.92 12.75 3.54
C ALA A 35 6.39 11.65 2.57
N CYS A 36 5.68 11.44 1.47
CA CYS A 36 6.04 10.47 0.42
C CYS A 36 7.16 10.98 -0.51
N MET A 37 7.41 12.29 -0.58
CA MET A 37 8.52 12.83 -1.38
C MET A 37 9.88 12.43 -0.80
N SER A 38 10.79 12.02 -1.67
CA SER A 38 12.20 11.84 -1.30
C SER A 38 12.85 13.19 -0.98
N TYR A 39 13.97 13.16 -0.26
CA TYR A 39 14.73 14.36 0.04
C TYR A 39 15.18 15.12 -1.22
N ARG A 40 15.54 14.38 -2.28
CA ARG A 40 15.94 14.98 -3.57
C ARG A 40 14.77 15.70 -4.25
N GLU A 41 13.59 15.10 -4.25
CA GLU A 41 12.38 15.72 -4.79
C GLU A 41 11.99 16.96 -4.00
N ARG A 42 12.15 16.93 -2.66
CA ARG A 42 11.94 18.12 -1.82
C ARG A 42 12.91 19.25 -2.16
N LEU A 43 14.19 18.94 -2.40
CA LEU A 43 15.16 19.95 -2.83
C LEU A 43 14.82 20.50 -4.20
N ALA A 44 14.52 19.64 -5.18
CA ALA A 44 14.10 20.07 -6.50
C ALA A 44 12.87 20.98 -6.43
N LEU A 45 11.86 20.62 -5.64
CA LEU A 45 10.67 21.42 -5.42
C LEU A 45 10.98 22.76 -4.76
N LYS A 46 11.87 22.80 -3.76
CA LYS A 46 12.32 24.05 -3.12
C LYS A 46 12.95 25.02 -4.12
N HIS A 47 13.67 24.49 -5.12
CA HIS A 47 14.33 25.31 -6.14
C HIS A 47 13.39 25.71 -7.28
N SER A 48 12.49 24.81 -7.70
CA SER A 48 11.59 25.03 -8.83
C SER A 48 10.34 25.81 -8.45
N ASP A 49 9.76 25.57 -7.26
CA ASP A 49 8.59 26.28 -6.76
C ASP A 49 8.66 26.44 -5.22
N PRO A 50 9.36 27.48 -4.74
CA PRO A 50 9.56 27.69 -3.31
C PRO A 50 8.24 27.96 -2.57
N ASP A 51 7.23 28.52 -3.23
CA ASP A 51 5.92 28.81 -2.64
C ASP A 51 5.12 27.54 -2.33
N THR A 52 5.08 26.57 -3.25
CA THR A 52 4.46 25.26 -2.99
C THR A 52 5.24 24.50 -1.93
N TYR A 53 6.58 24.54 -1.96
CA TYR A 53 7.40 23.94 -0.91
C TYR A 53 7.05 24.52 0.48
N ARG A 54 6.90 25.84 0.57
CA ARG A 54 6.53 26.53 1.83
C ARG A 54 5.15 26.10 2.33
N ARG A 55 4.14 26.12 1.45
CA ARG A 55 2.77 25.69 1.78
C ARG A 55 2.68 24.23 2.20
N LEU A 56 3.51 23.36 1.63
CA LEU A 56 3.59 21.95 2.00
C LEU A 56 4.32 21.72 3.34
N ARG A 57 5.24 22.60 3.70
CA ARG A 57 6.01 22.54 4.96
C ARG A 57 5.30 23.16 6.16
N GLU A 58 4.52 24.22 5.95
CA GLU A 58 3.94 25.06 7.03
C GLU A 58 2.58 24.57 7.58
N LYS A 59 2.13 23.36 7.23
CA LYS A 59 0.88 22.79 7.75
C LYS A 59 1.08 22.11 9.10
#